data_AF-A0A2V7YIV7-F1
#
_entry.id   AF-A0A2V7YIV7-F1
#
_cell.length_a   1.000
_cell.length_b   1.000
_cell.length_c   1.000
_cell.angle_alpha   90.00
_cell.angle_beta   90.00
_cell.angle_gamma   90.00
#
_symmetry.space_group_name_H-M   'P 1'
#
loop_
_entity.id
_entity.type
_entity.pdbx_description
1 polymer ?
#
loop_
_entity_poly.entity_id
_entity_poly.type
_entity_poly.pdbx_seq_one_letter_code
_entity_poly.pdbx_strand_id
1 'polypeptide(L)'
;MDKNSFFARTMHTPDSPERAELRDALRELSRTLIPVHRRLIESAKSDYAFAYGANARPSELVELLQNDPFFAWLKPLTAVIVDIDEMARTDFEVADVAAIVDRIEKLLGETKYIEMLQRDIDVATGHAALRRVMQRLKR
;
A
#
# COMPACT_ATOMS: atom_id res chain seq x y z
N MET A 1 41.81 -14.48 4.92
CA MET A 1 40.37 -14.34 4.66
C MET A 1 39.90 -13.14 5.47
N ASP A 2 39.48 -12.07 4.79
CA ASP A 2 39.09 -10.81 5.42
C ASP A 2 37.74 -10.97 6.14
N LYS A 3 37.65 -10.58 7.41
CA LYS A 3 36.40 -10.64 8.18
C LYS A 3 35.30 -9.82 7.50
N ASN A 4 35.62 -8.69 6.87
CA ASN A 4 34.64 -7.89 6.14
C ASN A 4 34.03 -8.65 4.95
N SER A 5 34.82 -9.49 4.27
CA SER A 5 34.32 -10.35 3.18
C SER A 5 33.39 -11.48 3.66
N PHE A 6 33.53 -11.90 4.92
CA PHE A 6 32.66 -12.91 5.54
C PHE A 6 31.32 -12.28 6.00
N PHE A 7 31.37 -11.05 6.53
CA PHE A 7 30.17 -10.29 6.90
C PHE A 7 29.36 -9.88 5.68
N ALA A 8 30.00 -9.46 4.58
CA ALA A 8 29.32 -9.14 3.32
C ALA A 8 28.58 -10.32 2.67
N ARG A 9 28.95 -11.57 3.02
CA ARG A 9 28.33 -12.79 2.48
C ARG A 9 27.17 -13.34 3.31
N THR A 10 27.04 -12.90 4.56
CA THR A 10 26.14 -13.55 5.53
C THR A 10 25.28 -12.55 6.31
N MET A 11 25.60 -11.26 6.26
CA MET A 11 24.84 -10.21 6.94
C MET A 11 24.38 -9.16 5.92
N HIS A 12 23.09 -8.86 5.99
CA HIS A 12 22.46 -7.66 5.46
C HIS A 12 23.43 -6.49 5.61
N THR A 13 23.76 -5.82 4.51
CA THR A 13 24.63 -4.64 4.56
C THR A 13 24.00 -3.66 5.55
N PRO A 14 24.70 -3.21 6.61
CA PRO A 14 24.12 -2.25 7.54
C PRO A 14 23.59 -1.06 6.76
N ASP A 15 22.31 -0.75 6.92
CA ASP A 15 21.69 0.37 6.21
C ASP A 15 22.53 1.63 6.44
N SER A 16 22.79 2.38 5.36
CA SER A 16 23.20 3.78 5.54
C SER A 16 22.11 4.51 6.35
N PRO A 17 22.45 5.59 7.09
CA PRO A 17 21.44 6.37 7.80
C PRO A 17 20.25 6.78 6.90
N GLU A 18 20.53 7.15 5.66
CA GLU A 18 19.53 7.47 4.63
C GLU A 18 18.64 6.27 4.27
N ARG A 19 19.22 5.08 4.05
CA ARG A 19 18.45 3.86 3.76
C ARG A 19 17.58 3.44 4.96
N ALA A 20 18.07 3.64 6.19
CA ALA A 20 17.30 3.38 7.40
C ALA A 20 16.09 4.33 7.51
N GLU A 21 16.26 5.61 7.21
CA GLU A 21 15.16 6.59 7.19
C GLU A 21 14.11 6.25 6.14
N LEU A 22 14.53 5.86 4.92
CA LEU A 22 13.63 5.40 3.86
C LEU A 22 12.88 4.13 4.29
N ARG A 23 13.54 3.18 4.93
CA ARG A 23 12.93 1.95 5.45
C ARG A 23 11.85 2.25 6.48
N ASP A 24 12.10 3.17 7.39
CA ASP A 24 11.11 3.58 8.40
C ASP A 24 9.92 4.31 7.75
N ALA A 25 10.17 5.15 6.74
CA ALA A 25 9.12 5.79 5.97
C ALA A 25 8.28 4.77 5.16
N LEU A 26 8.89 3.73 4.59
CA LEU A 26 8.18 2.62 3.93
C LEU A 26 7.28 1.85 4.91
N ARG A 27 7.77 1.55 6.12
CA ARG A 27 6.95 0.90 7.17
C ARG A 27 5.77 1.78 7.58
N GLU A 28 5.99 3.08 7.71
CA GLU A 28 4.92 4.04 8.00
C GLU A 28 3.91 4.15 6.85
N LEU A 29 4.38 4.06 5.61
CA LEU A 29 3.55 4.06 4.42
C LEU A 29 2.61 2.84 4.40
N SER A 30 3.14 1.64 4.61
CA SER A 30 2.34 0.41 4.72
C SER A 30 1.30 0.51 5.84
N ARG A 31 1.70 0.93 7.04
CA ARG A 31 0.77 1.13 8.17
C ARG A 31 -0.34 2.13 7.87
N THR A 32 -0.07 3.15 7.07
CA THR A 32 -1.04 4.18 6.68
C THR A 32 -1.97 3.69 5.56
N LEU A 33 -1.49 2.84 4.66
CA LEU A 33 -2.30 2.27 3.58
C LEU A 33 -3.32 1.23 4.07
N ILE A 34 -3.01 0.46 5.12
CA ILE A 34 -3.92 -0.56 5.67
C ILE A 34 -5.31 -0.01 6.02
N PRO A 35 -5.47 1.06 6.84
CA PRO A 35 -6.79 1.60 7.15
C PRO A 35 -7.49 2.20 5.94
N VAL A 36 -6.75 2.81 4.99
CA VAL A 36 -7.31 3.29 3.72
C VAL A 36 -7.90 2.14 2.92
N HIS A 37 -7.12 1.07 2.72
CA HIS A 37 -7.56 -0.12 2.00
C HIS A 37 -8.79 -0.76 2.63
N ARG A 38 -8.80 -0.91 3.97
CA ARG A 38 -9.97 -1.40 4.69
C ARG A 38 -11.21 -0.54 4.42
N ARG A 39 -11.06 0.79 4.47
CA ARG A 39 -12.20 1.69 4.24
C ARG A 39 -12.72 1.59 2.80
N LEU A 40 -11.82 1.48 1.82
CA LEU A 40 -12.19 1.27 0.42
C LEU A 40 -12.98 -0.03 0.23
N ILE A 41 -12.59 -1.13 0.90
CA ILE A 41 -13.36 -2.39 0.88
C ILE A 41 -14.77 -2.18 1.44
N GLU A 42 -14.93 -1.51 2.58
CA GLU A 42 -16.26 -1.29 3.18
C GLU A 42 -17.16 -0.43 2.28
N SER A 43 -16.60 0.60 1.64
CA SER A 43 -17.34 1.47 0.73
C SER A 43 -17.69 0.76 -0.57
N ALA A 44 -16.78 -0.05 -1.14
CA ALA A 44 -17.06 -0.91 -2.28
C ALA A 44 -18.12 -1.97 -1.96
N LYS A 45 -18.08 -2.56 -0.76
CA LYS A 45 -19.11 -3.51 -0.31
C LYS A 45 -20.49 -2.84 -0.24
N SER A 46 -20.58 -1.60 0.23
CA SER A 46 -21.82 -0.83 0.24
C SER A 46 -22.36 -0.59 -1.18
N ASP A 47 -21.48 -0.24 -2.13
CA ASP A 47 -21.88 -0.08 -3.54
C ASP A 47 -22.36 -1.40 -4.15
N TYR A 48 -21.66 -2.51 -3.85
CA TYR A 48 -22.03 -3.83 -4.32
C TYR A 48 -23.42 -4.23 -3.81
N ALA A 49 -23.68 -4.04 -2.51
CA ALA A 49 -24.97 -4.31 -1.91
C ALA A 49 -26.08 -3.46 -2.54
N PHE A 50 -25.81 -2.18 -2.83
CA PHE A 50 -26.75 -1.29 -3.51
C PHE A 50 -27.03 -1.74 -4.95
N ALA A 51 -25.99 -2.12 -5.71
CA ALA A 51 -26.12 -2.48 -7.12
C ALA A 51 -26.76 -3.86 -7.33
N TYR A 52 -26.49 -4.84 -6.46
CA TYR A 52 -26.89 -6.23 -6.64
C TYR A 52 -27.90 -6.74 -5.60
N GLY A 53 -28.31 -5.91 -4.64
CA GLY A 53 -29.31 -6.27 -3.63
C GLY A 53 -28.84 -7.33 -2.62
N ALA A 54 -27.55 -7.61 -2.56
CA ALA A 54 -26.98 -8.68 -1.74
C ALA A 54 -26.04 -8.12 -0.66
N ASN A 55 -26.40 -8.33 0.61
CA ASN A 55 -25.52 -8.06 1.73
C ASN A 55 -24.57 -9.25 1.92
N ALA A 56 -23.37 -9.18 1.33
CA ALA A 56 -22.38 -10.22 1.47
C ALA A 56 -21.98 -10.43 2.95
N ARG A 57 -22.03 -11.69 3.40
CA ARG A 57 -21.50 -12.11 4.70
C ARG A 57 -19.98 -11.93 4.72
N PRO A 58 -19.35 -11.82 5.90
CA PRO A 58 -17.89 -11.66 5.99
C PRO A 58 -17.09 -12.75 5.25
N SER A 59 -17.56 -14.00 5.29
CA SER A 59 -16.92 -15.12 4.57
C SER A 59 -17.04 -15.02 3.05
N GLU A 60 -18.16 -14.48 2.55
CA GLU A 60 -18.41 -14.29 1.12
C GLU A 60 -17.62 -13.10 0.57
N LEU A 61 -17.38 -12.08 1.40
CA LEU A 61 -16.60 -10.91 1.01
C LEU A 61 -15.17 -11.28 0.58
N VAL A 62 -14.54 -12.24 1.24
CA VAL A 62 -13.21 -12.71 0.86
C VAL A 62 -13.23 -13.33 -0.55
N GLU A 63 -14.22 -14.15 -0.84
CA GLU A 63 -14.39 -14.77 -2.16
C GLU A 63 -14.68 -13.72 -3.24
N LEU A 64 -15.53 -12.73 -2.94
CA LEU A 64 -15.83 -11.62 -3.86
C LEU A 64 -14.59 -10.78 -4.14
N LEU A 65 -13.80 -10.41 -3.13
CA LEU A 65 -12.56 -9.66 -3.31
C LEU A 65 -11.55 -10.42 -4.19
N GLN A 66 -11.56 -11.74 -4.13
CA GLN A 66 -10.67 -12.60 -4.90
C GLN A 66 -11.14 -12.80 -6.34
N ASN A 67 -12.44 -13.02 -6.54
CA ASN A 67 -12.96 -13.60 -7.79
C ASN A 67 -13.91 -12.68 -8.56
N ASP A 68 -14.55 -11.72 -7.91
CA ASP A 68 -15.58 -10.90 -8.54
C ASP A 68 -14.97 -9.66 -9.26
N PRO A 69 -15.28 -9.42 -10.55
CA PRO A 69 -14.79 -8.28 -11.30
C PRO A 69 -15.10 -6.92 -10.67
N PHE A 70 -16.19 -6.80 -9.91
CA PHE A 70 -16.58 -5.57 -9.22
C PHE A 70 -15.49 -5.08 -8.27
N PHE A 71 -14.77 -6.01 -7.63
CA PHE A 71 -13.72 -5.71 -6.65
C PHE A 71 -12.30 -5.72 -7.26
N ALA A 72 -12.15 -6.03 -8.54
CA ALA A 72 -10.84 -6.22 -9.17
C ALA A 72 -9.93 -4.98 -9.08
N TRP A 73 -10.51 -3.78 -9.05
CA TRP A 73 -9.78 -2.51 -8.94
C TRP A 73 -9.09 -2.31 -7.57
N LEU A 74 -9.45 -3.06 -6.54
CA LEU A 74 -8.79 -2.99 -5.22
C LEU A 74 -7.50 -3.82 -5.15
N LYS A 75 -7.36 -4.84 -6.02
CA LYS A 75 -6.21 -5.76 -6.00
C LYS A 75 -4.85 -5.06 -6.13
N PRO A 76 -4.67 -4.05 -7.00
CA PRO A 76 -3.40 -3.34 -7.10
C PRO A 76 -2.95 -2.65 -5.81
N LEU A 77 -3.91 -2.21 -4.97
CA LEU A 77 -3.63 -1.58 -3.68
C LEU A 77 -3.15 -2.62 -2.65
N THR A 78 -3.77 -3.79 -2.60
CA THR A 78 -3.26 -4.91 -1.77
C THR A 78 -1.85 -5.30 -2.19
N ALA A 79 -1.62 -5.42 -3.50
CA ALA A 79 -0.31 -5.78 -4.02
C ALA A 79 0.76 -4.76 -3.62
N VAL A 80 0.49 -3.44 -3.73
CA VAL A 80 1.49 -2.44 -3.35
C VAL A 80 1.79 -2.44 -1.84
N ILE A 81 0.80 -2.74 -0.98
CA ILE A 81 1.04 -2.89 0.45
C ILE A 81 2.02 -4.05 0.71
N VAL A 82 1.81 -5.20 0.07
CA VAL A 82 2.72 -6.36 0.20
C VAL A 82 4.12 -6.01 -0.31
N ASP A 83 4.23 -5.35 -1.46
CA ASP A 83 5.52 -4.98 -2.04
C ASP A 83 6.30 -4.00 -1.13
N ILE A 84 5.62 -3.02 -0.51
CA ILE A 84 6.22 -2.11 0.48
C ILE A 84 6.72 -2.89 1.69
N ASP A 85 5.90 -3.82 2.18
CA ASP A 85 6.20 -4.65 3.34
C ASP A 85 7.40 -5.55 3.10
N GLU A 86 7.51 -6.13 1.91
CA GLU A 86 8.66 -6.93 1.48
C GLU A 86 9.91 -6.05 1.35
N MET A 87 9.82 -4.93 0.62
CA MET A 87 10.92 -3.99 0.43
C MET A 87 11.47 -3.47 1.76
N ALA A 88 10.60 -3.18 2.74
CA ALA A 88 11.03 -2.72 4.05
C ALA A 88 11.77 -3.78 4.88
N ARG A 89 11.81 -5.05 4.44
CA ARG A 89 12.50 -6.17 5.09
C ARG A 89 13.72 -6.67 4.31
N THR A 90 13.92 -6.19 3.08
CA THR A 90 15.02 -6.60 2.19
C THR A 90 15.95 -5.43 1.85
N ASP A 91 17.03 -5.70 1.14
CA ASP A 91 17.87 -4.65 0.56
C ASP A 91 17.16 -4.03 -0.65
N PHE A 92 17.26 -2.70 -0.79
CA PHE A 92 16.67 -1.93 -1.87
C PHE A 92 17.54 -0.74 -2.24
N GLU A 93 17.36 -0.24 -3.45
CA GLU A 93 17.96 0.98 -3.95
C GLU A 93 16.97 2.14 -3.92
N VAL A 94 17.47 3.38 -3.92
CA VAL A 94 16.62 4.59 -3.89
C VAL A 94 15.64 4.62 -5.07
N ALA A 95 16.04 4.09 -6.23
CA ALA A 95 15.18 3.97 -7.41
C ALA A 95 13.96 3.05 -7.17
N ASP A 96 14.09 2.01 -6.33
CA ASP A 96 13.00 1.10 -6.01
C ASP A 96 11.92 1.81 -5.17
N VAL A 97 12.36 2.67 -4.24
CA VAL A 97 11.45 3.51 -3.44
C VAL A 97 10.68 4.48 -4.33
N ALA A 98 11.36 5.13 -5.29
CA ALA A 98 10.72 6.02 -6.25
C ALA A 98 9.66 5.28 -7.10
N ALA A 99 9.96 4.05 -7.54
CA ALA A 99 9.02 3.22 -8.30
C ALA A 99 7.76 2.87 -7.49
N ILE A 100 7.89 2.59 -6.19
CA ILE A 100 6.75 2.40 -5.29
C ILE A 100 5.91 3.68 -5.19
N VAL A 101 6.55 4.83 -5.01
CA VAL A 101 5.85 6.12 -4.92
C VAL A 101 5.06 6.40 -6.20
N ASP A 102 5.65 6.22 -7.37
CA ASP A 102 4.99 6.43 -8.67
C ASP A 102 3.81 5.47 -8.88
N ARG A 103 3.96 4.21 -8.48
CA ARG A 103 2.87 3.24 -8.54
C ARG A 103 1.71 3.65 -7.63
N ILE A 104 1.98 4.13 -6.43
CA ILE A 104 0.93 4.64 -5.53
C ILE A 104 0.27 5.87 -6.16
N GLU A 105 1.02 6.85 -6.68
CA GLU A 105 0.45 8.03 -7.34
C GLU A 105 -0.51 7.64 -8.47
N LYS A 106 -0.15 6.64 -9.28
CA LYS A 106 -1.03 6.10 -10.33
C LYS A 106 -2.33 5.54 -9.75
N LEU A 107 -2.26 4.75 -8.68
CA LEU A 107 -3.45 4.18 -8.01
C LEU A 107 -4.35 5.26 -7.41
N LEU A 108 -3.75 6.29 -6.79
CA LEU A 108 -4.50 7.40 -6.21
C LEU A 108 -5.16 8.29 -7.28
N GLY A 109 -4.68 8.22 -8.52
CA GLY A 109 -5.26 8.91 -9.68
C GLY A 109 -6.37 8.11 -10.40
N GLU A 110 -6.63 6.86 -10.00
CA GLU A 110 -7.69 6.07 -10.62
C GLU A 110 -9.08 6.64 -10.30
N THR A 111 -9.98 6.63 -11.29
CA THR A 111 -11.34 7.18 -11.16
C THR A 111 -12.08 6.59 -9.96
N LYS A 112 -11.99 5.27 -9.74
CA LYS A 112 -12.62 4.60 -8.60
C LYS A 112 -12.08 5.09 -7.26
N TYR A 113 -10.77 5.31 -7.16
CA TYR A 113 -10.18 5.86 -5.95
C TYR A 113 -10.67 7.30 -5.70
N ILE A 114 -10.69 8.14 -6.75
CA ILE A 114 -11.14 9.53 -6.65
C ILE A 114 -12.64 9.61 -6.27
N GLU A 115 -13.48 8.74 -6.82
CA GLU A 115 -14.90 8.64 -6.44
C GLU A 115 -15.05 8.35 -4.93
N MET A 116 -14.27 7.40 -4.38
CA MET A 116 -14.28 7.12 -2.94
C MET A 116 -13.78 8.30 -2.14
N LEU A 117 -12.67 8.92 -2.58
CA LEU A 117 -12.06 10.08 -1.93
C LEU A 117 -13.04 11.24 -1.76
N GLN A 118 -13.92 11.46 -2.74
CA GLN A 118 -14.89 12.57 -2.73
C GLN A 118 -16.07 12.37 -1.79
N ARG A 119 -16.46 11.12 -1.52
CA ARG A 119 -17.71 10.79 -0.79
C ARG A 119 -17.50 10.14 0.58
N ASP A 120 -16.27 9.75 0.90
CA ASP A 120 -15.93 9.05 2.14
C ASP A 120 -14.86 9.83 2.93
N ILE A 121 -15.28 10.44 4.04
CA ILE A 121 -14.41 11.28 4.88
C ILE A 121 -13.22 10.52 5.46
N ASP A 122 -13.38 9.23 5.73
CA ASP A 122 -12.30 8.39 6.26
C ASP A 122 -11.26 8.10 5.17
N VAL A 123 -11.70 7.92 3.91
CA VAL A 123 -10.79 7.82 2.76
C VAL A 123 -10.06 9.14 2.55
N ALA A 124 -10.74 10.29 2.65
CA ALA A 124 -10.11 11.60 2.54
C ALA A 124 -9.07 11.87 3.63
N THR A 125 -9.38 11.52 4.87
CA THR A 125 -8.45 11.68 5.99
C THR A 125 -7.24 10.76 5.84
N GLY A 126 -7.47 9.50 5.47
CA GLY A 126 -6.39 8.54 5.19
C GLY A 126 -5.54 8.94 3.99
N HIS A 127 -6.15 9.52 2.94
CA HIS A 127 -5.42 10.08 1.80
C HIS A 127 -4.49 11.23 2.23
N ALA A 128 -4.97 12.15 3.07
CA ALA A 128 -4.14 13.23 3.57
C ALA A 128 -2.95 12.71 4.40
N ALA A 129 -3.15 11.68 5.21
CA ALA A 129 -2.07 11.01 5.95
C ALA A 129 -1.06 10.36 4.99
N LEU A 130 -1.54 9.64 3.97
CA LEU A 130 -0.72 9.00 2.95
C LEU A 130 0.17 10.02 2.23
N ARG A 131 -0.39 11.17 1.82
CA ARG A 131 0.34 12.25 1.17
C ARG A 131 1.50 12.78 2.02
N ARG A 132 1.33 12.90 3.34
CA ARG A 132 2.38 13.35 4.27
C ARG A 132 3.55 12.36 4.33
N VAL A 133 3.26 11.05 4.35
CA VAL A 133 4.32 10.03 4.34
C VAL A 133 5.04 10.01 2.99
N MET A 134 4.30 10.09 1.88
CA MET A 134 4.90 10.12 0.53
C MET A 134 5.80 11.34 0.31
N GLN A 135 5.53 12.48 0.94
CA GLN A 135 6.42 13.65 0.89
C GLN A 135 7.79 13.41 1.54
N ARG A 136 7.91 12.44 2.46
CA ARG A 136 9.18 12.06 3.07
C ARG A 136 9.99 11.11 2.19
N LEU A 137 9.31 10.31 1.38
CA LEU A 137 9.93 9.35 0.45
C LEU A 137 10.43 10.00 -0.85
N LYS A 138 10.00 11.23 -1.15
CA LYS A 138 10.44 12.03 -2.31
C LYS A 138 11.65 12.94 -2.00
N ARG A 139 12.19 12.86 -0.79
CA ARG A 139 13.31 13.71 -0.33
C ARG A 139 14.64 13.07 -0.62
#